data_AF-A0A8R1J0J7-F1
#
_entry.id   AF-A0A8R1J0J7-F1
#
_cell.length_a   1.000
_cell.length_b   1.000
_cell.length_c   1.000
_cell.angle_alpha   90.00
_cell.angle_beta   90.00
_cell.angle_gamma   90.00
#
_symmetry.space_group_name_H-M   'P 1'
#
loop_
_entity.id
_entity.type
_entity.pdbx_description
1 polymer ?
#
loop_
_entity_poly.entity_id
_entity_poly.type
_entity_poly.pdbx_seq_one_letter_code
_entity_poly.pdbx_strand_id
1 'polypeptide(L)' 'EFDEVTPDGRAFKSTITFENGKVVHVQKKDGKVETTITRWLEGEKLITTLQAGSVTSRREYVRE' A
#
# COMPACT_ATOMS: atom_id res chain seq x y z
N GLU A 1 13.37 -0.33 -5.73
CA GLU A 1 12.25 0.52 -6.19
C GLU A 1 11.92 0.14 -7.63
N PHE A 2 10.69 0.40 -8.10
CA PHE A 2 10.25 0.10 -9.47
C PHE A 2 9.23 1.14 -9.96
N ASP A 3 9.02 1.21 -11.28
CA ASP A 3 7.99 2.05 -11.88
C ASP A 3 6.61 1.39 -11.78
N GLU A 4 5.65 2.10 -11.20
CA GLU A 4 4.28 1.64 -11.04
C GLU A 4 3.30 2.62 -11.68
N VAL A 5 2.36 2.09 -12.46
CA VAL A 5 1.19 2.84 -12.93
C VAL A 5 -0.02 2.33 -12.16
N THR A 6 -0.64 3.21 -11.37
CA THR A 6 -1.82 2.87 -10.57
C THR A 6 -3.06 2.72 -11.45
N PRO A 7 -4.13 2.05 -10.98
CA PRO A 7 -5.36 1.86 -11.76
C PRO A 7 -6.02 3.16 -12.25
N ASP A 8 -5.81 4.27 -11.55
CA ASP A 8 -6.28 5.61 -11.93
C ASP A 8 -5.28 6.39 -12.82
N GLY A 9 -4.23 5.73 -13.33
CA GLY A 9 -3.32 6.25 -14.34
C GLY A 9 -2.17 7.11 -13.82
N ARG A 10 -1.96 7.21 -12.50
CA ARG A 10 -0.82 7.94 -11.93
C ARG A 10 0.44 7.08 -11.98
N ALA A 11 1.57 7.70 -12.32
CA ALA A 11 2.88 7.05 -12.31
C ALA A 11 3.64 7.39 -11.02
N PHE A 12 4.22 6.37 -10.39
CA PHE A 12 5.00 6.47 -9.16
C PHE A 12 6.30 5.67 -9.24
N LYS A 13 7.27 6.06 -8.41
CA LYS A 13 8.36 5.16 -7.99
C LYS A 13 7.91 4.46 -6.71
N SER A 14 7.84 3.14 -6.77
CA SER A 14 7.28 2.33 -5.70
C SER A 14 8.30 1.40 -5.08
N THR A 15 8.15 1.18 -3.77
CA THR A 15 8.98 0.27 -3.00
C THR A 15 8.09 -0.59 -2.11
N ILE A 16 8.35 -1.89 -2.10
CA ILE A 16 7.65 -2.85 -1.25
C ILE A 16 8.68 -3.48 -0.30
N THR A 17 8.40 -3.40 0.99
CA THR A 17 9.18 -4.08 2.03
C THR A 17 8.28 -5.00 2.86
N PHE A 18 8.88 -6.00 3.48
CA PHE A 18 8.21 -6.85 4.46
C PHE A 18 8.85 -6.62 5.82
N GLU A 19 8.12 -5.97 6.72
CA GLU A 19 8.64 -5.52 8.01
C GLU A 19 7.59 -5.77 9.08
N ASN A 20 8.01 -6.33 10.22
CA ASN A 20 7.14 -6.59 11.38
C ASN A 20 5.85 -7.38 11.02
N GLY A 21 5.95 -8.35 10.11
CA GLY A 21 4.81 -9.17 9.70
C GLY A 21 3.84 -8.48 8.74
N LYS A 22 4.19 -7.31 8.19
CA LYS A 22 3.35 -6.53 7.27
C LYS A 22 4.08 -6.29 5.96
N VAL A 23 3.34 -6.32 4.85
CA VAL A 23 3.81 -5.81 3.56
C VAL A 23 3.53 -4.31 3.55
N VAL A 24 4.58 -3.50 3.45
CA VAL A 24 4.51 -2.05 3.36
C VAL A 24 4.90 -1.63 1.95
N HIS A 25 3.97 -1.00 1.25
CA HIS A 25 4.12 -0.54 -0.12
C HIS A 25 4.01 0.97 -0.17
N VAL A 26 5.14 1.63 -0.44
CA VAL A 26 5.26 3.10 -0.48
C VAL A 26 5.31 3.56 -1.92
N GLN A 27 4.42 4.47 -2.30
CA GLN A 27 4.37 5.13 -3.60
C GLN A 27 4.88 6.56 -3.47
N LYS A 28 5.91 6.90 -4.26
CA LYS A 28 6.52 8.24 -4.26
C LYS A 28 6.39 8.93 -5.61
N LYS A 29 6.08 10.22 -5.56
CA LYS A 29 6.13 11.13 -6.71
C LYS A 29 7.01 12.32 -6.35
N ASP A 30 7.95 12.67 -7.23
CA ASP A 30 8.89 13.78 -7.03
C ASP A 30 9.63 13.72 -5.68
N GLY A 31 9.99 12.51 -5.25
CA GLY A 31 10.68 12.25 -3.98
C GLY A 31 9.81 12.33 -2.72
N LYS A 32 8.53 12.70 -2.83
CA LYS A 32 7.57 12.77 -1.71
C LYS A 32 6.75 11.49 -1.63
N VAL A 33 6.46 11.05 -0.40
CA VAL A 33 5.54 9.92 -0.16
C VAL A 33 4.12 10.41 -0.36
N GLU A 34 3.43 9.83 -1.34
CA GLU A 34 2.07 10.21 -1.72
C GLU A 34 1.05 9.24 -1.15
N THR A 35 1.39 7.95 -1.10
CA THR A 35 0.49 6.92 -0.57
C THR A 35 1.30 5.78 0.04
N THR A 36 0.84 5.30 1.20
CA THR A 36 1.35 4.08 1.84
C THR A 36 0.24 3.04 1.90
N ILE A 37 0.51 1.86 1.36
CA ILE A 37 -0.39 0.71 1.39
C ILE A 37 0.21 -0.34 2.31
N THR A 38 -0.49 -0.66 3.39
CA THR A 38 -0.04 -1.67 4.37
C THR A 38 -0.97 -2.86 4.34
N ARG A 39 -0.41 -4.06 4.23
CA ARG A 39 -1.16 -5.32 4.20
C ARG A 39 -0.67 -6.27 5.27
N TRP A 40 -1.58 -6.88 6.01
CA TRP A 40 -1.27 -7.87 7.03
C TRP A 40 -2.42 -8.85 7.23
N LEU A 41 -2.12 -10.00 7.82
CA LEU A 41 -3.13 -10.99 8.16
C LEU A 41 -3.65 -10.76 9.57
N GLU A 42 -4.98 -10.80 9.72
CA GLU A 42 -5.67 -10.93 11.00
C GLU A 42 -6.54 -12.19 10.93
N GLY A 43 -6.02 -13.30 11.47
CA GLY A 43 -6.63 -14.62 11.28
C GLY A 43 -6.64 -15.01 9.80
N GLU A 44 -7.82 -15.28 9.25
CA GLU A 44 -8.02 -15.65 7.84
C GLU A 44 -8.29 -14.44 6.92
N LYS A 45 -8.27 -13.22 7.47
CA LYS A 45 -8.52 -12.00 6.72
C LYS A 45 -7.22 -11.33 6.32
N LEU A 46 -7.12 -10.91 5.07
CA LEU A 46 -6.11 -9.95 4.63
C LEU A 46 -6.64 -8.54 4.83
N ILE A 47 -6.08 -7.83 5.81
CA ILE A 47 -6.38 -6.42 6.05
C ILE A 47 -5.46 -5.57 5.19
N THR A 48 -6.04 -4.62 4.48
CA THR A 48 -5.31 -3.64 3.66
C THR A 48 -5.72 -2.23 4.06
N THR A 49 -4.76 -1.40 4.44
CA THR A 49 -4.98 0.04 4.62
C THR A 49 -4.25 0.83 3.55
N LEU A 50 -4.92 1.86 3.02
CA LEU A 50 -4.31 2.86 2.15
C LEU A 50 -4.36 4.20 2.86
N GLN A 51 -3.20 4.81 3.10
CA GLN A 51 -3.09 6.14 3.69
C GLN A 51 -2.56 7.12 2.65
N ALA A 52 -3.29 8.21 2.42
CA ALA A 52 -2.88 9.34 1.59
C ALA A 52 -3.03 10.63 2.41
N GLY A 53 -1.90 11.26 2.77
CA GLY A 53 -1.90 12.38 3.72
C GLY A 53 -2.52 11.98 5.06
N SER A 54 -3.59 12.69 5.45
CA SER A 54 -4.36 12.44 6.68
C SER A 54 -5.53 11.48 6.50
N VAL A 55 -5.83 11.05 5.27
CA VAL A 55 -6.97 10.17 4.97
C VAL A 55 -6.52 8.72 4.93
N THR A 56 -7.26 7.85 5.61
CA THR A 56 -7.01 6.41 5.65
C THR A 56 -8.25 5.63 5.21
N SER A 57 -8.07 4.75 4.24
CA SER A 57 -9.05 3.75 3.81
C SER A 57 -8.67 2.36 4.34
N ARG A 58 -9.67 1.55 4.73
CA ARG A 58 -9.49 0.16 5.19
C ARG A 58 -10.34 -0.78 4.34
N ARG A 59 -9.73 -1.86 3.85
CA ARG A 59 -10.36 -2.93 3.07
C ARG A 59 -10.04 -4.26 3.73
N GLU A 60 -11.04 -5.12 3.86
CA GLU A 60 -10.89 -6.49 4.36
C GLU A 60 -11.15 -7.46 3.22
N TYR A 61 -10.27 -8.45 3.07
CA TYR A 61 -10.41 -9.51 2.10
C TYR A 61 -10.43 -10.85 2.84
N VAL A 62 -11.32 -11.75 2.41
CA VAL A 62 -11.33 -13.16 2.84
C VAL A 62 -10.75 -14.02 1.72
N ARG A 63 -10.13 -15.13 2.08
CA ARG A 63 -9.67 -16.12 1.11
C ARG A 63 -10.90 -16.74 0.43
N GLU A 64 -10.86 -16.83 -0.89
CA GLU A 64 -11.83 -17.58 -1.69
C GLU A 64 -11.57 -19.08 -1.61
#